data_AF-A0A382TZT0-F1
#
_entry.id   AF-A0A382TZT0-F1
#
_cell.length_a   1.000
_cell.length_b   1.000
_cell.length_c   1.000
_cell.angle_alpha   90.00
_cell.angle_beta   90.00
_cell.angle_gamma   90.00
#
_symmetry.space_group_name_H-M   'P 1'
#
loop_
_entity.id
_entity.type
_entity.pdbx_description
1 polymer ?
#
loop_
_entity_poly.entity_id
_entity_poly.type
_entity_poly.pdbx_seq_one_letter_code
_entity_poly.pdbx_strand_id
1 'polypeptide(L)'
;SKEYGKWIMIDTGGDSNDQTKATYYYVKNNVPMSALEIHNAWINQDFDQVGIQPEQAAKRFENDVISRAQLFERFCIHLRNDELRTLSPGEPEHGLGSYHYDGYLWWKDGHTLPHPWFSKHSGREGDFYWTLNHVGIYLSRSNHPEMLNVDLSTQMPNIKGYLVQMDGNDWISTPNHFNWKLRLGENQLQVKTVNKLGREGKGNYLAIECR
;
A
#
# COMPACT_ATOMS: atom_id res chain seq x y z
N SER A 1 -3.06 5.17 -3.22
CA SER A 1 -3.99 6.28 -3.42
C SER A 1 -5.26 6.06 -2.60
N LYS A 2 -5.75 7.11 -1.92
CA LYS A 2 -7.04 7.06 -1.19
C LYS A 2 -8.22 6.97 -2.16
N GLU A 3 -8.14 7.67 -3.29
CA GLU A 3 -9.17 7.71 -4.32
C GLU A 3 -9.43 6.32 -4.94
N TYR A 4 -8.36 5.61 -5.32
CA TYR A 4 -8.46 4.30 -5.97
C TYR A 4 -8.41 3.12 -4.99
N GLY A 5 -8.17 3.36 -3.70
CA GLY A 5 -8.09 2.31 -2.68
C GLY A 5 -6.93 1.32 -2.85
N LYS A 6 -5.95 1.61 -3.71
CA LYS A 6 -4.81 0.72 -4.02
C LYS A 6 -3.48 1.47 -4.09
N TRP A 7 -2.37 0.74 -4.07
CA TRP A 7 -1.05 1.28 -4.37
C TRP A 7 -0.94 1.60 -5.86
N ILE A 8 -0.25 2.69 -6.18
CA ILE A 8 0.01 3.13 -7.56
C ILE A 8 1.50 3.15 -7.74
N MET A 9 1.97 2.58 -8.85
CA MET A 9 3.37 2.68 -9.24
C MET A 9 3.59 3.97 -10.05
N ILE A 10 4.54 4.77 -9.61
CA ILE A 10 5.01 5.95 -10.33
C ILE A 10 6.49 5.73 -10.57
N ASP A 11 6.87 5.70 -11.84
CA ASP A 11 8.27 5.72 -12.24
C ASP A 11 8.70 7.18 -12.31
N THR A 12 9.67 7.55 -11.47
CA THR A 12 10.18 8.93 -11.41
C THR A 12 11.29 9.22 -12.43
N GLY A 13 11.57 8.28 -13.35
CA GLY A 13 12.45 8.48 -14.49
C GLY A 13 13.90 8.70 -14.10
N GLY A 14 14.65 7.62 -13.96
CA GLY A 14 16.11 7.63 -13.75
C GLY A 14 16.95 7.51 -15.03
N ASP A 15 16.31 7.47 -16.21
CA ASP A 15 16.99 7.23 -17.48
C ASP A 15 18.04 8.33 -17.76
N SER A 16 19.23 7.90 -18.21
CA SER A 16 20.33 8.80 -18.55
C SER A 16 20.14 9.47 -19.91
N ASN A 17 19.21 8.96 -20.73
CA ASN A 17 18.84 9.54 -22.00
C ASN A 17 17.68 10.54 -21.85
N ASP A 18 17.94 11.83 -22.12
CA ASP A 18 16.94 12.90 -22.02
C ASP A 18 15.71 12.70 -22.94
N GLN A 19 15.83 11.89 -24.00
CA GLN A 19 14.71 11.57 -24.87
C GLN A 19 13.72 10.59 -24.23
N THR A 20 14.16 9.80 -23.25
CA THR A 20 13.37 8.76 -22.59
C THR A 20 13.20 9.00 -21.09
N LYS A 21 13.91 9.99 -20.53
CA LYS A 21 13.76 10.40 -19.14
C LYS A 21 12.43 11.11 -18.91
N ALA A 22 11.52 10.53 -18.12
CA ALA A 22 10.28 11.18 -17.72
C ALA A 22 9.77 10.60 -16.39
N THR A 23 8.99 11.40 -15.65
CA THR A 23 8.16 10.88 -14.55
C THR A 23 6.81 10.46 -15.13
N TYR A 24 6.40 9.22 -14.90
CA TYR A 24 5.17 8.67 -15.46
C TYR A 24 4.56 7.55 -14.62
N TYR A 25 3.32 7.21 -14.92
CA TYR A 25 2.63 6.04 -14.38
C TYR A 25 1.72 5.44 -15.44
N TYR A 26 1.43 4.15 -15.29
CA TYR A 26 0.50 3.45 -16.18
C TYR A 26 -0.93 3.64 -15.73
N VAL A 27 -1.83 3.63 -16.70
CA VAL A 27 -3.28 3.57 -16.50
C VAL A 27 -3.86 2.43 -17.33
N LYS A 28 -4.90 1.76 -16.83
CA LYS A 28 -5.79 0.89 -17.61
C LYS A 28 -7.21 1.41 -17.45
N ASN A 29 -7.91 1.69 -18.55
CA ASN A 29 -9.24 2.32 -18.51
C ASN A 29 -9.25 3.65 -17.71
N ASN A 30 -8.19 4.47 -17.86
CA ASN A 30 -7.95 5.70 -17.07
C ASN A 30 -7.80 5.50 -15.55
N VAL A 31 -7.67 4.27 -15.06
CA VAL A 31 -7.38 3.98 -13.65
C VAL A 31 -5.88 3.72 -13.48
N PRO A 32 -5.16 4.45 -12.62
CA PRO A 32 -3.74 4.22 -12.39
C PRO A 32 -3.44 2.79 -11.93
N MET A 33 -2.32 2.23 -12.37
CA MET A 33 -1.95 0.85 -12.12
C MET A 33 -0.91 0.70 -10.98
N SER A 34 -0.96 -0.44 -10.29
CA SER A 34 0.08 -0.93 -9.38
C SER A 34 1.19 -1.63 -10.18
N ALA A 35 2.33 -1.89 -9.55
CA ALA A 35 3.42 -2.63 -10.20
C ALA A 35 2.99 -4.05 -10.64
N LEU A 36 2.15 -4.73 -9.86
CA LEU A 36 1.62 -6.05 -10.18
C LEU A 36 0.62 -6.01 -11.33
N GLU A 37 -0.20 -4.96 -11.43
CA GLU A 37 -1.10 -4.81 -12.58
C GLU A 37 -0.31 -4.59 -13.87
N ILE A 38 0.79 -3.82 -13.82
CA ILE A 38 1.69 -3.62 -14.98
C ILE A 38 2.40 -4.93 -15.32
N HIS A 39 2.92 -5.63 -14.30
CA HIS A 39 3.51 -6.96 -14.43
C HIS A 39 2.56 -7.95 -15.09
N ASN A 40 1.31 -8.03 -14.62
CA ASN A 40 0.30 -8.94 -15.18
C ASN A 40 -0.07 -8.56 -16.62
N ALA A 41 -0.13 -7.28 -16.96
CA ALA A 41 -0.34 -6.84 -18.34
C ALA A 41 0.81 -7.31 -19.25
N TRP A 42 2.06 -7.20 -18.78
CA TRP A 42 3.24 -7.71 -19.49
C TRP A 42 3.21 -9.25 -19.63
N ILE A 43 3.03 -10.00 -18.54
CA ILE A 43 3.05 -11.47 -18.59
C ILE A 43 1.94 -12.03 -19.50
N ASN A 44 0.74 -11.46 -19.41
CA ASN A 44 -0.41 -11.91 -20.20
C ASN A 44 -0.50 -11.28 -21.59
N GLN A 45 0.40 -10.34 -21.91
CA GLN A 45 0.36 -9.51 -23.13
C GLN A 45 -1.00 -8.81 -23.33
N ASP A 46 -1.65 -8.43 -22.23
CA ASP A 46 -2.96 -7.76 -22.20
C ASP A 46 -2.79 -6.25 -21.96
N PHE A 47 -2.64 -5.53 -23.07
CA PHE A 47 -2.48 -4.08 -23.11
C PHE A 47 -3.74 -3.34 -23.58
N ASP A 48 -4.90 -4.02 -23.62
CA ASP A 48 -6.14 -3.33 -23.99
C ASP A 48 -6.39 -2.16 -23.04
N GLN A 49 -6.57 -0.97 -23.62
CA GLN A 49 -6.79 0.29 -22.90
C GLN A 49 -5.70 0.63 -21.85
N VAL A 50 -4.49 0.06 -22.00
CA VAL A 50 -3.31 0.43 -21.23
C VAL A 50 -2.64 1.64 -21.87
N GLY A 51 -2.29 2.63 -21.07
CA GLY A 51 -1.58 3.82 -21.50
C GLY A 51 -0.68 4.39 -20.42
N ILE A 52 0.02 5.47 -20.76
CA ILE A 52 0.93 6.18 -19.85
C ILE A 52 0.39 7.59 -19.59
N GLN A 53 0.57 8.07 -18.36
CA GLN A 53 0.28 9.45 -17.95
C GLN A 53 1.47 10.05 -17.18
N PRO A 54 1.63 11.39 -17.16
CA PRO A 54 0.79 12.41 -17.82
C PRO A 54 0.98 12.47 -19.34
N GLU A 55 0.15 13.25 -20.05
CA GLU A 55 0.17 13.36 -21.53
C GLU A 55 1.57 13.67 -22.10
N GLN A 56 2.36 14.47 -21.40
CA GLN A 56 3.74 14.80 -21.79
C GLN A 56 4.64 13.56 -21.83
N ALA A 57 4.49 12.66 -20.86
CA ALA A 57 5.18 11.37 -20.85
C ALA A 57 4.54 10.41 -21.86
N ALA A 58 3.22 10.43 -22.02
CA ALA A 58 2.51 9.62 -23.01
C ALA A 58 3.05 9.85 -24.43
N LYS A 59 3.21 11.11 -24.84
CA LYS A 59 3.80 11.50 -26.13
C LYS A 59 5.22 10.98 -26.32
N ARG A 60 5.98 10.89 -25.22
CA ARG A 60 7.37 10.40 -25.23
C ARG A 60 7.44 8.89 -25.44
N PHE A 61 6.45 8.15 -24.96
CA PHE A 61 6.40 6.69 -25.00
C PHE A 61 5.26 6.13 -25.85
N GLU A 62 4.72 6.93 -26.79
CA GLU A 62 3.53 6.57 -27.57
C GLU A 62 3.69 5.23 -28.30
N ASN A 63 4.91 4.92 -28.75
CA ASN A 63 5.25 3.67 -29.44
C ASN A 63 6.01 2.67 -28.55
N ASP A 64 6.12 2.92 -27.23
CA ASP A 64 7.00 2.17 -26.32
C ASP A 64 6.31 1.70 -25.02
N VAL A 65 4.98 1.79 -24.94
CA VAL A 65 4.22 1.37 -23.74
C VAL A 65 4.54 -0.08 -23.33
N ILE A 66 4.64 -0.98 -24.32
CA ILE A 66 4.87 -2.42 -24.07
C ILE A 66 6.31 -2.67 -23.58
N SER A 67 7.33 -2.14 -24.26
CA SER A 67 8.72 -2.34 -23.85
C SER A 67 9.03 -1.65 -22.53
N ARG A 68 8.34 -0.56 -22.19
CA ARG A 68 8.42 0.04 -20.85
C ARG A 68 7.76 -0.85 -19.80
N ALA A 69 6.67 -1.54 -20.12
CA ALA A 69 6.01 -2.45 -19.18
C ALA A 69 6.86 -3.70 -18.90
N GLN A 70 7.73 -4.09 -19.84
CA GLN A 70 8.72 -5.16 -19.64
C GLN A 70 9.65 -4.89 -18.44
N LEU A 71 9.93 -3.63 -18.10
CA LEU A 71 10.71 -3.29 -16.91
C LEU A 71 10.06 -3.79 -15.61
N PHE A 72 8.77 -4.09 -15.64
CA PHE A 72 7.99 -4.65 -14.54
C PHE A 72 7.84 -6.18 -14.62
N GLU A 73 8.49 -6.86 -15.56
CA GLU A 73 8.60 -8.33 -15.56
C GLU A 73 9.11 -8.84 -14.21
N ARG A 74 10.02 -8.07 -13.61
CA ARG A 74 10.48 -8.29 -12.25
C ARG A 74 10.53 -6.98 -11.49
N PHE A 75 9.75 -6.88 -10.43
CA PHE A 75 9.72 -5.72 -9.56
C PHE A 75 9.94 -6.13 -8.10
N CYS A 76 10.36 -5.16 -7.29
CA CYS A 76 10.52 -5.31 -5.85
C CYS A 76 10.01 -4.08 -5.10
N ILE A 77 9.93 -4.22 -3.78
CA ILE A 77 9.74 -3.11 -2.86
C ILE A 77 10.85 -3.08 -1.82
N HIS A 78 11.18 -1.89 -1.34
CA HIS A 78 11.99 -1.70 -0.13
C HIS A 78 11.12 -2.04 1.09
N LEU A 79 11.63 -2.89 1.98
CA LEU A 79 10.98 -3.17 3.26
C LEU A 79 11.27 -2.11 4.35
N ARG A 80 11.81 -0.97 3.93
CA ARG A 80 12.21 0.15 4.78
C ARG A 80 11.50 1.41 4.31
N ASN A 81 11.31 2.37 5.23
CA ASN A 81 10.57 3.61 5.01
C ASN A 81 11.28 4.85 5.57
N ASP A 82 12.59 4.76 5.85
CA ASP A 82 13.38 5.82 6.46
C ASP A 82 14.50 6.34 5.53
N GLU A 83 14.37 6.10 4.23
CA GLU A 83 15.29 6.52 3.16
C GLU A 83 15.54 8.03 3.15
N LEU A 84 14.53 8.83 3.51
CA LEU A 84 14.65 10.30 3.60
C LEU A 84 15.42 10.77 4.85
N ARG A 85 15.66 9.89 5.81
CA ARG A 85 16.35 10.18 7.07
C ARG A 85 17.76 9.61 7.09
N THR A 86 17.97 8.44 6.50
CA THR A 86 19.26 7.77 6.46
C THR A 86 19.48 7.05 5.14
N LEU A 87 20.65 7.27 4.55
CA LEU A 87 21.07 6.60 3.31
C LEU A 87 21.31 5.10 3.51
N SER A 88 21.60 4.65 4.74
CA SER A 88 21.91 3.26 5.06
C SER A 88 20.88 2.64 6.02
N PRO A 89 20.63 1.31 5.95
CA PRO A 89 21.22 0.37 4.97
C PRO A 89 20.61 0.52 3.57
N GLY A 90 21.43 0.35 2.54
CA GLY A 90 21.05 0.45 1.14
C GLY A 90 22.24 0.11 0.24
N GLU A 91 21.99 0.01 -1.07
CA GLU A 91 23.06 -0.25 -2.04
C GLU A 91 23.83 1.03 -2.34
N PRO A 92 25.17 0.99 -2.30
CA PRO A 92 25.98 2.11 -2.78
C PRO A 92 25.69 2.49 -4.24
N GLU A 93 25.37 1.50 -5.07
CA GLU A 93 25.12 1.64 -6.52
C GLU A 93 23.63 1.55 -6.88
N HIS A 94 22.74 1.90 -5.95
CA HIS A 94 21.29 1.79 -6.16
C HIS A 94 20.86 2.51 -7.46
N GLY A 95 20.27 1.78 -8.39
CA GLY A 95 19.83 2.31 -9.69
C GLY A 95 20.94 2.56 -10.73
N LEU A 96 22.18 2.16 -10.46
CA LEU A 96 23.32 2.23 -11.40
C LEU A 96 23.73 0.85 -11.96
N GLY A 97 23.18 -0.24 -11.43
CA GLY A 97 23.52 -1.60 -11.83
C GLY A 97 22.54 -2.64 -11.29
N SER A 98 23.01 -3.87 -11.17
CA SER A 98 22.22 -4.99 -10.63
C SER A 98 21.93 -4.80 -9.15
N TYR A 99 20.69 -5.10 -8.77
CA TYR A 99 20.25 -5.08 -7.37
C TYR A 99 20.78 -6.33 -6.62
N HIS A 100 21.37 -6.15 -5.45
CA HIS A 100 21.97 -7.18 -4.58
C HIS A 100 21.66 -6.98 -3.08
N TYR A 101 20.84 -6.00 -2.70
CA TYR A 101 20.53 -5.71 -1.30
C TYR A 101 19.41 -6.57 -0.73
N ASP A 102 19.70 -7.22 0.39
CA ASP A 102 18.79 -8.11 1.12
C ASP A 102 17.56 -7.43 1.72
N GLY A 103 17.46 -6.10 1.65
CA GLY A 103 16.29 -5.34 2.10
C GLY A 103 15.13 -5.32 1.11
N TYR A 104 15.32 -5.82 -0.12
CA TYR A 104 14.25 -5.93 -1.11
C TYR A 104 13.40 -7.17 -0.91
N LEU A 105 12.09 -7.01 -1.11
CA LEU A 105 11.17 -8.11 -1.34
C LEU A 105 10.81 -8.16 -2.82
N TRP A 106 11.15 -9.25 -3.49
CA TRP A 106 10.93 -9.43 -4.93
C TRP A 106 9.64 -10.22 -5.21
N TRP A 107 8.88 -9.80 -6.22
CA TRP A 107 7.72 -10.57 -6.67
C TRP A 107 8.16 -11.90 -7.29
N LYS A 108 7.38 -12.96 -7.04
CA LYS A 108 7.51 -14.24 -7.73
C LYS A 108 6.14 -14.83 -8.07
N ASP A 109 6.07 -15.53 -9.19
CA ASP A 109 4.93 -16.35 -9.58
C ASP A 109 5.37 -17.50 -10.50
N GLY A 110 4.44 -18.10 -11.24
CA GLY A 110 4.74 -19.20 -12.16
C GLY A 110 5.55 -18.79 -13.39
N HIS A 111 5.54 -17.50 -13.76
CA HIS A 111 6.28 -16.96 -14.90
C HIS A 111 7.58 -16.29 -14.45
N THR A 112 7.55 -15.54 -13.34
CA THR A 112 8.73 -14.89 -12.76
C THR A 112 9.25 -15.70 -11.58
N LEU A 113 10.12 -16.66 -11.87
CA LEU A 113 10.74 -17.51 -10.86
C LEU A 113 11.74 -16.71 -9.99
N PRO A 114 11.97 -17.13 -8.73
CA PRO A 114 12.99 -16.55 -7.87
C PRO A 114 14.37 -16.52 -8.51
N HIS A 115 15.08 -15.40 -8.39
CA HIS A 115 16.45 -15.30 -8.89
C HIS A 115 17.44 -15.62 -7.75
N PRO A 116 18.47 -16.45 -7.97
CA PRO A 116 19.44 -16.83 -6.93
C PRO A 116 20.21 -15.66 -6.28
N TRP A 117 20.26 -14.51 -6.96
CA TRP A 117 20.93 -13.30 -6.44
C TRP A 117 20.06 -12.45 -5.51
N PHE A 118 18.78 -12.77 -5.36
CA PHE A 118 17.88 -12.04 -4.47
C PHE A 118 17.51 -12.87 -3.25
N SER A 119 17.60 -12.27 -2.06
CA SER A 119 17.46 -13.02 -0.81
C SER A 119 16.01 -13.25 -0.38
N LYS A 120 15.07 -12.38 -0.76
CA LYS A 120 13.66 -12.47 -0.33
C LYS A 120 12.71 -12.39 -1.52
N HIS A 121 11.75 -13.30 -1.53
CA HIS A 121 10.71 -13.36 -2.56
C HIS A 121 9.35 -13.67 -1.96
N SER A 122 8.29 -13.12 -2.54
CA SER A 122 6.91 -13.49 -2.20
C SER A 122 6.02 -13.44 -3.44
N GLY A 123 5.06 -14.36 -3.50
CA GLY A 123 3.96 -14.33 -4.49
C GLY A 123 2.62 -13.98 -3.85
N ARG A 124 2.65 -13.46 -2.61
CA ARG A 124 1.44 -13.04 -1.90
C ARG A 124 1.25 -11.54 -2.10
N GLU A 125 0.17 -11.16 -2.78
CA GLU A 125 -0.15 -9.75 -3.05
C GLU A 125 -0.16 -8.89 -1.78
N GLY A 126 -0.66 -9.43 -0.67
CA GLY A 126 -0.72 -8.74 0.62
C GLY A 126 0.64 -8.35 1.22
N ASP A 127 1.75 -8.91 0.74
CA ASP A 127 3.09 -8.50 1.17
C ASP A 127 3.57 -7.23 0.44
N PHE A 128 2.99 -6.94 -0.73
CA PHE A 128 3.32 -5.77 -1.55
C PHE A 128 2.28 -4.66 -1.43
N TYR A 129 1.01 -5.03 -1.21
CA TYR A 129 -0.13 -4.14 -1.32
C TYR A 129 -0.97 -4.13 -0.05
N TRP A 130 -0.33 -3.94 1.10
CA TRP A 130 -1.05 -3.82 2.36
C TRP A 130 -1.96 -2.59 2.36
N THR A 131 -3.07 -2.68 3.10
CA THR A 131 -4.04 -1.60 3.14
C THR A 131 -3.51 -0.40 3.93
N LEU A 132 -3.32 0.72 3.25
CA LEU A 132 -2.83 1.96 3.86
C LEU A 132 -3.91 2.70 4.63
N ASN A 133 -3.52 3.29 5.77
CA ASN A 133 -4.38 4.19 6.57
C ASN A 133 -5.70 3.55 7.05
N HIS A 134 -5.69 2.23 7.23
CA HIS A 134 -6.75 1.50 7.91
C HIS A 134 -6.35 1.20 9.36
N VAL A 135 -7.37 0.97 10.18
CA VAL A 135 -7.25 0.56 11.56
C VAL A 135 -7.66 -0.91 11.63
N GLY A 136 -6.74 -1.77 12.04
CA GLY A 136 -7.08 -3.13 12.46
C GLY A 136 -7.77 -3.07 13.83
N ILE A 137 -8.96 -3.64 13.92
CA ILE A 137 -9.73 -3.75 15.17
C ILE A 137 -9.65 -5.20 15.62
N TYR A 138 -9.08 -5.44 16.79
CA TYR A 138 -8.98 -6.77 17.39
C TYR A 138 -9.80 -6.80 18.67
N LEU A 139 -10.66 -7.80 18.78
CA LEU A 139 -11.53 -7.98 19.91
C LEU A 139 -11.07 -9.17 20.73
N SER A 140 -11.03 -9.02 22.04
CA SER A 140 -10.89 -10.14 22.96
C SER A 140 -11.90 -10.05 24.10
N ARG A 141 -12.22 -11.20 24.69
CA ARG A 141 -13.09 -11.25 25.86
C ARG A 141 -12.40 -10.55 27.02
N SER A 142 -13.14 -9.68 27.70
CA SER A 142 -12.71 -9.15 28.99
C SER A 142 -13.12 -10.11 30.13
N ASN A 143 -12.75 -9.76 31.36
CA ASN A 143 -13.22 -10.45 32.56
C ASN A 143 -14.71 -10.18 32.88
N HIS A 144 -15.34 -9.26 32.15
CA HIS A 144 -16.75 -8.90 32.29
C HIS A 144 -17.53 -9.28 31.03
N PRO A 145 -18.61 -10.08 31.13
CA PRO A 145 -19.39 -10.54 29.97
C PRO A 145 -19.94 -9.41 29.08
N GLU A 146 -20.25 -8.27 29.69
CA GLU A 146 -20.77 -7.08 29.02
C GLU A 146 -19.68 -6.17 28.41
N MET A 147 -18.41 -6.59 28.40
CA MET A 147 -17.31 -5.80 27.87
C MET A 147 -16.38 -6.62 26.97
N LEU A 148 -15.98 -6.01 25.86
CA LEU A 148 -14.89 -6.47 25.02
C LEU A 148 -13.67 -5.59 25.20
N ASN A 149 -12.49 -6.21 25.25
CA ASN A 149 -11.25 -5.47 25.09
C ASN A 149 -11.07 -5.20 23.59
N VAL A 150 -10.76 -3.95 23.25
CA VAL A 150 -10.50 -3.52 21.88
C VAL A 150 -9.06 -3.09 21.76
N ASP A 151 -8.31 -3.77 20.91
CA ASP A 151 -6.97 -3.39 20.49
C ASP A 151 -7.02 -2.84 19.07
N LEU A 152 -6.31 -1.73 18.87
CA LEU A 152 -6.22 -1.02 17.60
C LEU A 152 -4.79 -1.04 17.07
N SER A 153 -4.64 -1.35 15.78
CA SER A 153 -3.35 -1.21 15.08
C SER A 153 -3.54 -0.42 13.79
N THR A 154 -2.48 0.24 13.33
CA THR A 154 -2.50 0.92 12.03
C THR A 154 -1.10 0.99 11.43
N GLN A 155 -1.05 1.13 10.11
CA GLN A 155 0.16 1.43 9.34
C GLN A 155 0.24 2.92 8.96
N MET A 156 -0.59 3.78 9.55
CA MET A 156 -0.56 5.22 9.29
C MET A 156 0.76 5.83 9.79
N PRO A 157 1.57 6.49 8.93
CA PRO A 157 2.78 7.16 9.36
C PRO A 157 2.46 8.40 10.20
N ASN A 158 3.38 8.74 11.12
CA ASN A 158 3.28 9.92 11.99
C ASN A 158 1.96 10.01 12.77
N ILE A 159 1.46 8.88 13.28
CA ILE A 159 0.21 8.85 14.05
C ILE A 159 0.25 9.81 15.25
N LYS A 160 -0.86 10.52 15.48
CA LYS A 160 -1.14 11.30 16.69
C LYS A 160 -2.04 10.53 17.65
N GLY A 161 -3.05 9.82 17.13
CA GLY A 161 -3.93 8.96 17.93
C GLY A 161 -5.06 8.34 17.11
N TYR A 162 -6.00 7.74 17.83
CA TYR A 162 -7.22 7.14 17.28
C TYR A 162 -8.44 7.98 17.68
N LEU A 163 -9.42 8.03 16.77
CA LEU A 163 -10.74 8.58 17.01
C LEU A 163 -11.73 7.44 16.92
N VAL A 164 -12.59 7.31 17.93
CA VAL A 164 -13.67 6.31 17.95
C VAL A 164 -15.02 6.97 18.07
N GLN A 165 -16.01 6.41 17.39
CA GLN A 165 -17.41 6.75 17.52
C GLN A 165 -18.15 5.45 17.83
N MET A 166 -18.90 5.45 18.93
CA MET A 166 -19.71 4.31 19.34
C MET A 166 -21.18 4.67 19.14
N ASP A 167 -21.92 3.84 18.40
CA ASP A 167 -23.37 3.98 18.21
C ASP A 167 -23.81 5.36 17.71
N GLY A 168 -23.04 5.95 16.79
CA GLY A 168 -23.33 7.24 16.19
C GLY A 168 -23.08 8.46 17.07
N ASN A 169 -22.52 8.29 18.28
CA ASN A 169 -22.15 9.40 19.18
C ASN A 169 -20.97 10.22 18.65
N ASP A 170 -20.58 11.29 19.36
CA ASP A 170 -19.44 12.11 18.95
C ASP A 170 -18.13 11.31 18.88
N TRP A 171 -17.25 11.75 17.97
CA TRP A 171 -15.90 11.20 17.86
C TRP A 171 -15.07 11.58 19.08
N ILE A 172 -14.57 10.58 19.80
CA ILE A 172 -13.71 10.76 20.97
C ILE A 172 -12.30 10.26 20.68
N SER A 173 -11.29 10.97 21.22
CA SER A 173 -9.90 10.52 21.17
C SER A 173 -9.68 9.38 22.15
N THR A 174 -9.01 8.32 21.71
CA THR A 174 -8.71 7.15 22.55
C THR A 174 -7.28 6.65 22.33
N PRO A 175 -6.65 6.03 23.35
CA PRO A 175 -5.47 5.19 23.13
C PRO A 175 -5.75 4.03 22.15
N ASN A 176 -4.70 3.29 21.79
CA ASN A 176 -4.82 2.11 20.93
C ASN A 176 -5.43 0.89 21.62
N HIS A 177 -5.81 0.99 22.90
CA HIS A 177 -6.44 -0.07 23.66
C HIS A 177 -7.51 0.51 24.58
N PHE A 178 -8.74 -0.01 24.54
CA PHE A 178 -9.82 0.42 25.43
C PHE A 178 -10.88 -0.68 25.62
N ASN A 179 -11.70 -0.54 26.66
CA ASN A 179 -12.83 -1.43 26.91
C ASN A 179 -14.09 -0.89 26.24
N TRP A 180 -14.77 -1.72 25.46
CA TRP A 180 -16.05 -1.42 24.84
C TRP A 180 -17.17 -2.12 25.59
N LYS A 181 -17.98 -1.33 26.31
CA LYS A 181 -19.16 -1.83 27.02
C LYS A 181 -20.31 -2.03 26.04
N LEU A 182 -20.79 -3.26 25.97
CA LEU A 182 -21.87 -3.70 25.12
C LEU A 182 -23.23 -3.47 25.78
N ARG A 183 -24.23 -3.21 24.96
CA ARG A 183 -25.64 -3.10 25.31
C ARG A 183 -26.41 -4.23 24.62
N LEU A 184 -27.60 -4.53 25.13
CA LEU A 184 -28.50 -5.46 24.46
C LEU A 184 -28.88 -4.92 23.07
N GLY A 185 -28.90 -5.79 22.06
CA GLY A 185 -29.13 -5.44 20.66
C GLY A 185 -27.86 -5.10 19.90
N GLU A 186 -27.99 -4.26 18.86
CA GLU A 186 -26.90 -3.88 17.98
C GLU A 186 -25.97 -2.86 18.65
N ASN A 187 -24.67 -3.11 18.59
CA ASN A 187 -23.61 -2.22 19.05
C ASN A 187 -22.69 -1.89 17.87
N GLN A 188 -22.46 -0.61 17.62
CA GLN A 188 -21.65 -0.14 16.49
C GLN A 188 -20.39 0.56 16.98
N LEU A 189 -19.26 0.22 16.38
CA LEU A 189 -17.97 0.85 16.60
C LEU A 189 -17.39 1.33 15.28
N GLN A 190 -17.12 2.63 15.20
CA GLN A 190 -16.35 3.24 14.13
C GLN A 190 -15.00 3.71 14.66
N VAL A 191 -13.94 3.45 13.90
CA VAL A 191 -12.58 3.82 14.28
C VAL A 191 -11.85 4.43 13.09
N LYS A 192 -11.20 5.57 13.30
CA LYS A 192 -10.27 6.18 12.35
C LYS A 192 -9.02 6.67 13.06
N THR A 193 -7.96 6.93 12.31
CA THR A 193 -6.71 7.50 12.83
C THR A 193 -6.61 8.97 12.50
N VAL A 194 -5.79 9.69 13.26
CA VAL A 194 -5.36 11.05 12.93
C VAL A 194 -3.84 11.13 13.05
N ASN A 195 -3.17 11.73 12.07
CA ASN A 195 -1.71 11.96 12.13
C ASN A 195 -1.36 13.28 12.81
N LYS A 196 -0.07 13.49 13.06
CA LYS A 196 0.47 14.72 13.67
C LYS A 196 0.24 15.98 12.85
N LEU A 197 -0.12 15.85 11.56
CA LEU A 197 -0.50 16.96 10.67
C LEU A 197 -2.02 17.19 10.62
N GLY A 198 -2.81 16.48 11.43
CA GLY A 198 -4.27 16.63 11.48
C GLY A 198 -5.03 15.94 10.34
N ARG A 199 -4.37 15.14 9.50
CA ARG A 199 -5.06 14.36 8.45
C ARG A 199 -5.70 13.12 9.06
N GLU A 200 -6.94 12.85 8.69
CA GLU A 200 -7.67 11.66 9.13
C GLU A 200 -7.49 10.49 8.16
N GLY A 201 -7.37 9.28 8.72
CA GLY A 201 -7.40 8.02 7.99
C GLY A 201 -8.81 7.63 7.53
N LYS A 202 -8.95 6.48 6.89
CA LYS A 202 -10.27 5.95 6.52
C LYS A 202 -10.92 5.30 7.75
N GLY A 203 -12.20 5.58 7.97
CA GLY A 203 -12.98 4.94 9.03
C GLY A 203 -13.17 3.46 8.75
N ASN A 204 -12.99 2.65 9.78
CA ASN A 204 -13.36 1.23 9.81
C ASN A 204 -14.58 1.10 10.70
N TYR A 205 -15.50 0.22 10.30
CA TYR A 205 -16.78 0.02 10.95
C TYR A 205 -16.91 -1.44 11.37
N LEU A 206 -17.48 -1.66 12.55
CA LEU A 206 -17.79 -2.95 13.13
C LEU A 206 -19.16 -2.87 13.81
N ALA A 207 -20.00 -3.89 13.62
CA ALA A 207 -21.25 -4.06 14.35
C ALA A 207 -21.28 -5.42 15.04
N ILE A 208 -21.78 -5.47 16.27
CA ILE A 208 -21.96 -6.69 17.05
C ILE A 208 -23.38 -6.72 17.62
N GLU A 209 -24.08 -7.83 17.41
CA GLU A 209 -25.39 -8.09 18.00
C GLU A 209 -25.21 -8.85 19.33
N CYS A 210 -25.72 -8.28 20.42
CA CYS A 210 -25.75 -8.92 21.74
C CYS A 210 -27.17 -9.35 22.07
N ARG A 211 -27.35 -10.64 22.38
CA ARG A 211 -28.62 -11.26 22.72
C ARG A 211 -28.67 -11.69 24.18
#